data_AF-A0A1G3M468-F1
#
_entry.id   AF-A0A1G3M468-F1
#
_cell.length_a   1.000
_cell.length_b   1.000
_cell.length_c   1.000
_cell.angle_alpha   90.00
_cell.angle_beta   90.00
_cell.angle_gamma   90.00
#
_symmetry.space_group_name_H-M   'P 1'
#
loop_
_entity.id
_entity.type
_entity.pdbx_description
1 polymer ?
#
loop_
_entity_poly.entity_id
_entity_poly.type
_entity_poly.pdbx_seq_one_letter_code
_entity_poly.pdbx_strand_id
1 'polypeptide(L)'
;MKETTRKYLFILVVVLLALDFYAIFNAGNPRSLFRFLVPDPRYDYIITLVLSIAAVALALVLTAERTGRLKSLLDMNRDFIQELRGKGRSDGEIAESFLNELKAPAGLLRSLARARVMRYLSKLK
;
A
#
# COMPACT_ATOMS: atom_id res chain seq x y z
N MET A 1 6.31 0.74 -12.19
CA MET A 1 5.31 1.38 -13.07
C MET A 1 5.66 2.84 -13.39
N LYS A 2 5.25 3.38 -14.54
CA LYS A 2 5.36 4.82 -14.87
C LYS A 2 4.52 5.65 -13.88
N GLU A 3 4.98 6.85 -13.51
CA GLU A 3 4.31 7.70 -12.53
C GLU A 3 2.85 8.03 -12.92
N THR A 4 2.61 8.29 -14.20
CA THR A 4 1.26 8.54 -14.73
C THR A 4 0.33 7.34 -14.52
N THR A 5 0.79 6.13 -14.84
CA THR A 5 0.01 4.89 -14.64
C THR A 5 -0.30 4.67 -13.16
N ARG A 6 0.66 4.96 -12.27
CA ARG A 6 0.44 4.90 -10.82
C ARG A 6 -0.66 5.86 -10.37
N LYS A 7 -0.66 7.09 -10.89
CA LYS A 7 -1.69 8.10 -10.59
C LYS A 7 -3.08 7.60 -11.02
N TYR A 8 -3.19 7.04 -12.22
CA TYR A 8 -4.47 6.48 -12.70
C TYR A 8 -4.94 5.30 -11.87
N LEU A 9 -4.06 4.35 -11.52
CA LEU A 9 -4.42 3.23 -10.64
C LEU A 9 -4.83 3.70 -9.25
N PHE A 10 -4.17 4.74 -8.71
CA PHE A 10 -4.56 5.32 -7.43
C PHE A 10 -5.97 5.93 -7.49
N ILE A 11 -6.26 6.71 -8.53
CA ILE A 11 -7.60 7.28 -8.77
C ILE A 11 -8.63 6.14 -8.88
N LEU A 12 -8.31 5.08 -9.63
CA LEU A 12 -9.18 3.92 -9.78
C LEU A 12 -9.48 3.25 -8.44
N VAL A 13 -8.49 3.06 -7.57
CA VAL A 13 -8.71 2.51 -6.22
C VAL A 13 -9.64 3.39 -5.41
N VAL A 14 -9.46 4.71 -5.45
CA VAL A 14 -10.33 5.65 -4.71
C VAL A 14 -11.78 5.56 -5.21
N VAL A 15 -11.98 5.50 -6.53
CA VAL A 15 -13.31 5.34 -7.12
C VAL A 15 -13.93 3.99 -6.73
N LEU A 16 -13.17 2.90 -6.81
CA LEU A 16 -13.66 1.58 -6.41
C LEU A 16 -14.05 1.54 -4.94
N LEU A 17 -13.25 2.13 -4.05
CA LEU A 17 -13.57 2.21 -2.62
C LEU A 17 -14.83 3.05 -2.36
N ALA A 18 -15.03 4.15 -3.09
CA ALA A 18 -16.24 4.95 -2.96
C ALA A 18 -17.49 4.18 -3.41
N LEU A 19 -17.39 3.43 -4.52
CA LEU A 19 -18.46 2.57 -5.01
C LEU A 19 -18.73 1.40 -4.06
N ASP A 20 -17.68 0.75 -3.56
CA ASP A 20 -17.77 -0.35 -2.60
C ASP A 20 -18.41 0.12 -1.29
N PHE A 21 -18.00 1.27 -0.77
CA PHE A 21 -18.63 1.89 0.40
C PHE A 21 -20.12 2.15 0.16
N TYR A 22 -20.48 2.76 -0.98
CA TYR A 22 -21.89 2.95 -1.34
C TYR A 22 -22.66 1.63 -1.41
N ALA A 23 -22.05 0.60 -2.03
CA ALA A 23 -22.64 -0.73 -2.20
C ALA A 23 -22.93 -1.40 -0.86
N ILE A 24 -21.99 -1.35 0.09
CA ILE A 24 -22.16 -1.92 1.44
C ILE A 24 -23.40 -1.34 2.14
N PHE A 25 -23.62 -0.04 2.04
CA PHE A 25 -24.76 0.62 2.70
C PHE A 25 -26.07 0.56 1.90
N ASN A 26 -26.03 0.17 0.62
CA ASN A 26 -27.21 0.14 -0.25
C ASN A 26 -27.52 -1.24 -0.81
N ALA A 27 -26.83 -2.29 -0.36
CA ALA A 27 -27.08 -3.66 -0.81
C ALA A 27 -28.50 -4.09 -0.44
N GLY A 28 -29.26 -4.56 -1.43
CA GLY A 28 -30.64 -4.97 -1.24
C GLY A 28 -31.65 -3.82 -1.29
N ASN A 29 -31.20 -2.57 -1.43
CA ASN A 29 -32.09 -1.42 -1.55
C ASN A 29 -32.67 -1.33 -2.99
N PRO A 30 -34.00 -1.48 -3.17
CA PRO A 30 -34.62 -1.41 -4.50
C PRO A 30 -34.56 -0.01 -5.14
N ARG A 31 -34.16 1.03 -4.38
CA ARG A 31 -33.97 2.40 -4.87
C ARG A 31 -32.49 2.79 -4.99
N SER A 32 -31.56 1.84 -4.98
CA SER A 32 -30.14 2.15 -5.11
C SER A 32 -29.78 2.67 -6.51
N LEU A 33 -28.71 3.45 -6.60
CA LEU A 33 -28.15 3.90 -7.89
C LEU A 33 -27.68 2.73 -8.74
N PHE A 34 -27.38 1.58 -8.13
CA PHE A 34 -26.97 0.39 -8.89
C PHE A 34 -28.12 -0.16 -9.74
N ARG A 35 -29.38 0.20 -9.47
CA ARG A 35 -30.54 -0.22 -10.28
C ARG A 35 -30.45 0.24 -11.74
N PHE A 36 -29.70 1.31 -12.02
CA PHE A 36 -29.46 1.76 -13.39
C PHE A 36 -28.61 0.78 -14.21
N LEU A 37 -27.78 -0.06 -13.56
CA LEU A 37 -26.92 -1.05 -14.22
C LEU A 37 -27.39 -2.48 -13.96
N VAL A 38 -27.81 -2.78 -12.73
CA VAL A 38 -28.23 -4.11 -12.29
C VAL A 38 -29.62 -3.95 -11.68
N PRO A 39 -30.70 -4.36 -12.37
CA PRO A 39 -32.05 -4.17 -11.88
C PRO A 39 -32.40 -5.03 -10.65
N ASP A 40 -31.94 -6.29 -10.58
CA ASP A 40 -32.28 -7.23 -9.50
C ASP A 40 -31.37 -7.05 -8.27
N PRO A 41 -31.91 -6.73 -7.07
CA PRO A 41 -31.12 -6.45 -5.86
C PRO A 41 -30.44 -7.69 -5.26
N ARG A 42 -30.80 -8.90 -5.71
CA ARG A 42 -30.18 -10.15 -5.23
C ARG A 42 -28.68 -10.23 -5.55
N TYR A 43 -28.24 -9.53 -6.59
CA TYR A 43 -26.83 -9.52 -7.00
C TYR A 43 -25.97 -8.56 -6.20
N ASP A 44 -26.56 -7.70 -5.35
CA ASP A 44 -25.84 -6.60 -4.69
C ASP A 44 -24.73 -7.10 -3.78
N TYR A 45 -24.97 -8.21 -3.07
CA TYR A 45 -23.97 -8.82 -2.20
C TYR A 45 -22.78 -9.35 -3.00
N ILE A 46 -23.01 -9.98 -4.15
CA ILE A 46 -21.94 -10.48 -5.02
C ILE A 46 -21.17 -9.31 -5.63
N ILE A 47 -21.88 -8.28 -6.09
CA ILE A 47 -21.25 -7.07 -6.66
C ILE A 47 -20.36 -6.39 -5.61
N THR A 48 -20.88 -6.23 -4.39
CA THR A 48 -20.11 -5.67 -3.27
C THR A 48 -18.88 -6.51 -2.99
N LEU A 49 -19.03 -7.83 -2.87
CA LEU A 49 -17.88 -8.73 -2.63
C LEU A 49 -16.81 -8.61 -3.74
N VAL A 50 -17.22 -8.57 -5.00
CA VAL A 50 -16.29 -8.44 -6.14
C VAL A 50 -15.61 -7.07 -6.12
N LEU A 51 -16.34 -5.99 -5.84
CA LEU A 51 -15.77 -4.65 -5.70
C LEU A 51 -14.74 -4.58 -4.57
N SER A 52 -15.06 -5.13 -3.40
CA SER A 52 -14.15 -5.19 -2.25
C SER A 52 -12.86 -5.95 -2.59
N ILE A 53 -12.97 -7.14 -3.20
CA ILE A 53 -11.81 -7.94 -3.61
C ILE A 53 -10.96 -7.19 -4.65
N ALA A 54 -11.59 -6.59 -5.65
CA ALA A 54 -10.90 -5.83 -6.68
C ALA A 54 -10.15 -4.63 -6.08
N ALA A 55 -10.79 -3.87 -5.19
CA ALA A 55 -10.18 -2.73 -4.52
C ALA A 55 -8.95 -3.15 -3.69
N VAL A 56 -9.07 -4.24 -2.92
CA VAL A 56 -7.96 -4.79 -2.12
C VAL A 56 -6.82 -5.27 -3.01
N ALA A 57 -7.12 -6.02 -4.08
CA ALA A 57 -6.10 -6.52 -5.01
C ALA A 57 -5.32 -5.37 -5.65
N LEU A 58 -6.01 -4.33 -6.14
CA LEU A 58 -5.36 -3.14 -6.72
C LEU A 58 -4.53 -2.37 -5.68
N ALA A 59 -5.03 -2.22 -4.45
CA ALA A 59 -4.28 -1.57 -3.37
C ALA A 59 -3.00 -2.34 -3.01
N LEU A 60 -3.05 -3.67 -3.02
CA LEU A 60 -1.88 -4.53 -2.80
C LEU A 60 -0.84 -4.37 -3.91
N VAL A 61 -1.26 -4.34 -5.18
CA VAL A 61 -0.36 -4.10 -6.32
C VAL A 61 0.36 -2.76 -6.18
N LEU A 62 -0.37 -1.69 -5.87
CA LEU A 62 0.22 -0.36 -5.64
C LEU A 62 1.21 -0.34 -4.47
N THR A 63 0.93 -1.10 -3.42
CA THR A 63 1.78 -1.16 -2.22
C THR A 63 3.02 -2.04 -2.43
N ALA A 64 2.91 -3.10 -3.21
CA ALA A 64 4.02 -4.00 -3.54
C ALA A 64 5.14 -3.27 -4.27
N GLU A 65 4.82 -2.43 -5.26
CA GLU A 65 5.83 -1.64 -5.98
C GLU A 65 6.62 -0.67 -5.08
N ARG A 66 5.92 0.01 -4.15
CA ARG A 66 6.57 0.92 -3.19
C ARG A 66 7.58 0.16 -2.32
N THR A 67 7.30 -1.11 -2.04
CA THR A 67 8.16 -2.00 -1.27
C THR A 67 9.42 -2.37 -2.06
N GLY A 68 9.30 -2.65 -3.36
CA GLY A 68 10.44 -2.91 -4.25
C GLY A 68 11.41 -1.73 -4.32
N ARG A 69 10.89 -0.49 -4.42
CA ARG A 69 11.72 0.71 -4.42
C ARG A 69 12.49 0.90 -3.11
N LEU A 70 11.84 0.70 -1.96
CA LEU A 70 12.50 0.82 -0.66
C LEU A 70 13.64 -0.20 -0.51
N LYS A 71 13.41 -1.44 -0.94
CA LYS A 71 14.45 -2.48 -0.94
C LYS A 71 15.62 -2.11 -1.84
N SER A 72 15.35 -1.66 -3.08
CA SER A 72 16.40 -1.23 -4.01
C SER A 72 17.26 -0.08 -3.47
N LEU A 73 16.66 0.88 -2.77
CA LEU A 73 17.41 1.95 -2.10
C LEU A 73 18.33 1.42 -1.00
N LEU A 74 17.88 0.43 -0.22
CA LEU A 74 18.70 -0.24 0.79
C LEU A 74 19.82 -1.07 0.15
N ASP A 75 19.52 -1.79 -0.95
CA ASP A 75 20.50 -2.57 -1.71
C ASP A 75 21.62 -1.67 -2.26
N MET A 76 21.29 -0.49 -2.81
CA MET A 76 22.28 0.48 -3.31
C MET A 76 23.15 1.10 -2.21
N ASN A 77 22.66 1.13 -0.97
CA ASN A 77 23.38 1.70 0.17
C ASN A 77 23.96 0.62 1.10
N ARG A 78 24.07 -0.63 0.62
CA ARG A 78 24.53 -1.77 1.42
C ARG A 78 25.89 -1.52 2.06
N ASP A 79 26.84 -0.96 1.33
CA ASP A 79 28.20 -0.72 1.82
C ASP A 79 28.20 0.32 2.94
N PHE A 80 27.42 1.39 2.77
CA PHE A 80 27.23 2.41 3.80
C PHE A 80 26.54 1.85 5.06
N ILE A 81 25.55 0.95 4.88
CA ILE A 81 24.92 0.23 6.00
C ILE A 81 25.95 -0.62 6.76
N GLN A 82 26.84 -1.31 6.05
CA GLN A 82 27.91 -2.09 6.69
C GLN A 82 28.94 -1.20 7.40
N GLU A 83 29.28 -0.04 6.84
CA GLU A 83 30.15 0.94 7.50
C GLU A 83 29.53 1.44 8.81
N LEU A 84 28.24 1.78 8.82
CA LEU A 84 27.54 2.20 10.02
C LEU A 84 27.51 1.09 11.10
N ARG A 85 27.36 -0.18 10.70
CA ARG A 85 27.48 -1.32 11.61
C ARG A 85 28.91 -1.48 12.13
N GLY A 86 29.92 -1.30 11.29
CA GLY A 86 31.33 -1.31 11.70
C GLY A 86 31.66 -0.22 12.73
N LYS A 87 30.93 0.90 12.70
CA LYS A 87 30.97 1.97 13.71
C LYS A 87 30.15 1.68 14.97
N GLY A 88 29.55 0.48 15.08
CA GLY A 88 28.78 0.05 16.26
C GLY A 88 27.33 0.50 16.29
N ARG A 89 26.77 1.07 15.21
CA ARG A 89 25.35 1.46 15.20
C ARG A 89 24.44 0.24 15.13
N SER A 90 23.37 0.30 15.91
CA SER A 90 22.31 -0.70 15.91
C SER A 90 21.44 -0.60 14.65
N ASP A 91 20.83 -1.72 14.24
CA ASP A 91 19.88 -1.75 13.12
C ASP A 91 18.72 -0.74 13.31
N GLY A 92 18.32 -0.49 14.55
CA GLY A 92 17.29 0.50 14.89
C GLY A 92 17.71 1.93 14.55
N GLU A 93 18.95 2.30 14.86
CA GLU A 93 19.51 3.63 14.54
C GLU A 93 19.73 3.79 13.04
N ILE A 94 20.20 2.74 12.36
CA ILE A 94 20.38 2.73 10.91
C ILE A 94 19.01 2.90 10.22
N ALA A 95 18.00 2.15 10.67
CA ALA A 95 16.64 2.27 10.14
C ALA A 95 16.06 3.67 10.34
N GLU A 96 16.24 4.26 11.52
CA GLU A 96 15.72 5.59 11.81
C GLU A 96 16.45 6.68 11.00
N SER A 97 17.78 6.60 10.91
CA SER A 97 18.60 7.50 10.10
C SER A 97 18.20 7.43 8.62
N PHE A 98 17.99 6.23 8.09
CA PHE A 98 17.58 6.02 6.72
C PHE A 98 16.18 6.58 6.43
N LEU A 99 15.22 6.36 7.33
CA LEU A 99 13.87 6.91 7.18
C LEU A 99 13.81 8.43 7.30
N ASN A 100 14.69 9.02 8.12
CA ASN A 100 14.86 10.47 8.22
C ASN A 100 15.35 11.07 6.91
N GLU A 101 16.37 10.47 6.31
CA GLU A 101 16.94 10.93 5.03
C GLU A 101 15.91 10.87 3.90
N LEU A 102 15.09 9.82 3.89
CA LEU A 102 13.98 9.66 2.94
C LEU A 102 12.79 10.60 3.20
N LYS A 103 12.84 11.43 4.25
CA LYS A 103 11.73 12.28 4.72
C LYS A 103 10.42 11.47 4.83
N ALA A 104 10.52 10.26 5.39
CA ALA A 104 9.38 9.35 5.45
C ALA A 104 8.23 9.97 6.29
N PRO A 105 7.00 10.00 5.75
CA PRO A 105 5.86 10.64 6.40
C PRO A 105 5.54 9.97 7.73
N ALA A 106 5.27 10.78 8.76
CA ALA A 106 5.05 10.35 10.13
C ALA A 106 3.82 9.42 10.30
N GLY A 107 3.74 8.75 11.45
CA GLY A 107 2.62 7.89 11.82
C GLY A 107 2.72 6.47 11.26
N LEU A 108 1.58 5.88 10.90
CA LEU A 108 1.47 4.47 10.51
C LEU A 108 2.35 4.10 9.29
N LEU A 109 2.53 5.02 8.35
CA LEU A 109 3.39 4.78 7.20
C LEU A 109 4.87 4.68 7.60
N ARG A 110 5.31 5.50 8.58
CA ARG A 110 6.67 5.45 9.11
C ARG A 110 6.92 4.15 9.87
N SER A 111 5.98 3.71 10.70
CA SER A 111 6.12 2.46 11.47
C SER A 111 6.20 1.24 10.56
N LEU A 112 5.37 1.18 9.52
CA LEU A 112 5.43 0.13 8.49
C LEU A 112 6.74 0.15 7.71
N ALA A 113 7.22 1.33 7.32
CA ALA A 113 8.51 1.47 6.65
C ALA A 113 9.66 1.01 7.57
N ARG A 114 9.64 1.39 8.85
CA ARG A 114 10.63 0.97 9.86
C ARG A 114 10.65 -0.53 10.04
N ALA A 115 9.49 -1.16 10.24
CA ALA A 115 9.40 -2.62 10.37
C ALA A 115 10.00 -3.35 9.16
N ARG A 116 9.82 -2.79 7.96
CA ARG A 116 10.38 -3.35 6.72
C ARG A 116 11.88 -3.16 6.61
N VAL A 117 12.40 -1.97 6.92
CA VAL A 117 13.84 -1.69 6.93
C VAL A 117 14.53 -2.60 7.94
N MET A 118 14.00 -2.72 9.16
CA MET A 118 14.50 -3.64 10.18
C MET A 118 14.56 -5.09 9.68
N ARG A 119 13.50 -5.55 8.99
CA ARG A 119 13.45 -6.91 8.41
C ARG A 119 14.44 -7.11 7.26
N TYR A 120 14.79 -6.05 6.54
CA TYR A 120 15.82 -6.10 5.52
C TYR A 120 17.21 -6.17 6.17
N LEU A 121 17.50 -5.28 7.12
CA LEU A 121 18.76 -5.24 7.86
C LEU A 121 19.04 -6.58 8.55
N SER A 122 18.03 -7.20 9.18
CA SER A 122 18.19 -8.50 9.83
C SER A 122 18.57 -9.64 8.87
N LYS A 123 18.26 -9.50 7.57
CA LYS A 123 18.61 -10.46 6.51
C LYS A 123 19.94 -10.15 5.83
N LEU A 124 20.40 -8.91 5.91
CA LEU A 124 21.63 -8.40 5.30
C LEU A 124 22.89 -8.82 6.09
N LYS A 125 22.92 -10.03 6.64
CA LYS A 125 24.13 -10.54 7.31
C LYS A 125 25.30 -10.59 6.34
#